data_AF-A0A6P9E292-F1
#
_entry.id   AF-A0A6P9E292-F1
#
_cell.length_a   1.000
_cell.length_b   1.000
_cell.length_c   1.000
_cell.angle_alpha   90.00
_cell.angle_beta   90.00
_cell.angle_gamma   90.00
#
_symmetry.space_group_name_H-M   'P 1'
#
loop_
_entity.id
_entity.type
_entity.pdbx_description
1 polymer ?
#
loop_
_entity_poly.entity_id
_entity_poly.type
_entity_poly.pdbx_seq_one_letter_code
_entity_poly.pdbx_strand_id
1 'polypeptide(L)'
;MMSRIKRRCGILDTSTALIFEQLEDWLDNKMLYETIFLKKAIWKEMDRNELPKFFRDCGRFPTQKEINTATTLLLQDSGVRNISLNKNQVVEIAFMLYPPVGLKLITAAAPRSTWVKPIVDGEDSYMYLARGHPVLKSADIRIAGALVAASIRERKKKEQMKEEGLNVLEESD
;
A
#
# COMPACT_ATOMS: atom_id res chain seq x y z
N MET A 1 -7.61 21.01 -3.21
CA MET A 1 -7.30 19.59 -3.53
C MET A 1 -7.81 18.64 -2.45
N MET A 2 -7.33 18.75 -1.19
CA MET A 2 -7.71 17.86 -0.08
C MET A 2 -9.22 17.69 0.16
N SER A 3 -9.97 18.79 0.28
CA SER A 3 -11.43 18.76 0.47
C SER A 3 -12.18 18.08 -0.68
N ARG A 4 -11.72 18.27 -1.93
CA ARG A 4 -12.26 17.61 -3.12
C ARG A 4 -11.99 16.10 -3.09
N ILE A 5 -10.77 15.70 -2.73
CA ILE A 5 -10.38 14.29 -2.64
C ILE A 5 -11.19 13.60 -1.52
N LYS A 6 -11.28 14.21 -0.33
CA LYS A 6 -12.11 13.68 0.77
C LYS A 6 -13.56 13.42 0.34
N ARG A 7 -14.19 14.37 -0.35
CA ARG A 7 -15.55 14.17 -0.89
C ARG A 7 -15.63 13.02 -1.89
N ARG A 8 -14.68 12.93 -2.83
CA ARG A 8 -14.62 11.81 -3.80
C ARG A 8 -14.44 10.46 -3.13
N CYS A 9 -13.79 10.44 -1.97
CA CYS A 9 -13.59 9.25 -1.14
C CYS A 9 -14.76 8.98 -0.18
N GLY A 10 -15.84 9.76 -0.23
CA GLY A 10 -17.04 9.56 0.61
C GLY A 10 -16.94 10.13 2.03
N ILE A 11 -15.93 10.94 2.33
CA ILE A 11 -15.74 11.56 3.65
C ILE A 11 -16.51 12.89 3.69
N LEU A 12 -17.51 12.97 4.57
CA LEU A 12 -18.36 14.16 4.74
C LEU A 12 -17.64 15.28 5.51
N ASP A 13 -16.87 14.92 6.54
CA ASP A 13 -16.06 15.89 7.28
C ASP A 13 -14.76 16.19 6.52
N THR A 14 -14.69 17.40 5.97
CA THR A 14 -13.50 17.87 5.26
C THR A 14 -12.48 18.55 6.18
N SER A 15 -12.80 18.74 7.47
CA SER A 15 -11.87 19.23 8.47
C SER A 15 -10.66 18.31 8.55
N THR A 16 -9.47 18.90 8.52
CA THR A 16 -8.21 18.15 8.55
C THR A 16 -7.26 18.88 9.48
N ALA A 17 -6.78 18.18 10.51
CA ALA A 17 -5.68 18.69 11.32
C ALA A 17 -4.41 18.73 10.46
N LEU A 18 -3.85 19.92 10.29
CA LEU A 18 -2.59 20.10 9.56
C LEU A 18 -1.44 19.80 10.51
N ILE A 19 -0.73 18.71 10.25
CA ILE A 19 0.52 18.38 10.92
C ILE A 19 1.64 18.87 10.01
N PHE A 20 2.39 19.88 10.45
CA PHE A 20 3.35 20.60 9.60
C PHE A 20 4.45 19.69 9.05
N GLU A 21 5.05 18.85 9.89
CA GLU A 21 6.08 17.88 9.50
C GLU A 21 5.62 16.98 8.35
N GLN A 22 4.42 16.39 8.48
CA GLN A 22 3.85 15.53 7.45
C GLN A 22 3.48 16.29 6.16
N LEU A 23 3.13 17.57 6.29
CA LEU A 23 2.83 18.41 5.15
C LEU A 23 4.13 18.77 4.40
N GLU A 24 5.21 19.05 5.11
CA GLU A 24 6.54 19.30 4.56
C GLU A 24 7.04 18.08 3.79
N ASP A 25 7.03 16.90 4.41
CA ASP A 25 7.36 15.63 3.75
C ASP A 25 6.53 15.42 2.47
N TRP A 26 5.23 15.72 2.55
CA TRP A 26 4.36 15.57 1.38
C TRP A 26 4.71 16.57 0.28
N LEU A 27 5.05 17.82 0.61
CA LEU A 27 5.44 18.84 -0.36
C LEU A 27 6.75 18.48 -1.06
N ASP A 28 7.72 17.91 -0.35
CA ASP A 28 8.96 17.41 -0.93
C ASP A 28 8.70 16.25 -1.90
N ASN A 29 7.87 15.29 -1.48
CA ASN A 29 7.41 14.21 -2.36
C ASN A 29 6.64 14.74 -3.59
N LYS A 30 5.82 15.78 -3.42
CA LYS A 30 5.11 16.44 -4.51
C LYS A 30 6.08 17.05 -5.51
N MET A 31 7.11 17.75 -5.05
CA MET A 31 8.14 18.30 -5.93
C MET A 31 8.87 17.20 -6.72
N LEU A 32 9.15 16.06 -6.09
CA LEU A 32 9.73 14.90 -6.75
C LEU A 32 8.83 14.41 -7.90
N TYR A 33 7.54 14.20 -7.64
CA TYR A 33 6.57 13.77 -8.66
C TYR A 33 6.48 14.77 -9.82
N GLU A 34 6.40 16.07 -9.53
CA GLU A 34 6.34 17.11 -10.56
C GLU A 34 7.62 17.14 -11.41
N THR A 35 8.79 16.99 -10.78
CA THR A 35 10.08 16.98 -11.49
C THR A 35 10.22 15.78 -12.41
N ILE A 36 9.87 14.58 -11.92
CA ILE A 36 9.92 13.36 -12.74
C ILE A 36 8.90 13.41 -13.88
N PHE A 37 7.72 14.00 -13.63
CA PHE A 37 6.71 14.17 -14.67
C PHE A 37 7.23 15.07 -15.80
N LEU A 38 7.83 16.21 -15.45
CA LEU A 38 8.41 17.13 -16.42
C LEU A 38 9.55 16.50 -17.25
N LYS A 39 10.33 15.59 -16.65
CA LYS A 39 11.39 14.86 -17.37
C LYS A 39 10.84 13.84 -18.38
N LYS A 40 9.63 13.33 -18.18
CA LYS A 40 9.03 12.26 -19.01
C LYS A 40 8.04 12.76 -20.04
N ALA A 41 7.19 13.71 -19.67
CA ALA A 41 6.05 14.09 -20.49
C ALA A 41 6.49 15.06 -21.60
N ILE A 42 6.81 14.51 -22.76
CA ILE A 42 7.20 15.28 -23.97
C ILE A 42 6.11 16.30 -24.36
N TRP A 43 4.84 15.97 -24.12
CA TRP A 43 3.67 16.79 -24.45
C TRP A 43 2.88 17.28 -23.24
N LYS A 44 3.48 17.29 -22.04
CA LYS A 44 2.82 17.63 -20.75
C LYS A 44 1.63 16.72 -20.37
N GLU A 45 1.43 15.64 -21.12
CA GLU A 45 0.44 14.60 -20.89
C GLU A 45 1.14 13.25 -20.77
N MET A 46 0.61 12.37 -19.93
CA MET A 46 1.12 11.02 -19.70
C MET A 46 -0.02 10.01 -19.81
N ASP A 47 0.19 8.90 -20.52
CA ASP A 47 -0.82 7.85 -20.60
C ASP A 47 -0.95 7.10 -19.27
N ARG A 48 -2.15 6.62 -18.96
CA ARG A 48 -2.43 5.79 -17.80
C ARG A 48 -1.53 4.56 -17.74
N ASN A 49 -1.19 3.99 -18.90
CA ASN A 49 -0.32 2.81 -18.98
C ASN A 49 1.13 3.10 -18.55
N GLU A 50 1.54 4.37 -18.55
CA GLU A 50 2.88 4.80 -18.13
C GLU A 50 2.97 5.07 -16.62
N LEU A 51 1.84 5.21 -15.92
CA LEU A 51 1.78 5.44 -14.47
C LEU A 51 2.60 4.43 -13.65
N PRO A 52 2.56 3.10 -13.90
CA PRO A 52 3.36 2.15 -13.14
C PRO A 52 4.86 2.36 -13.33
N LYS A 53 5.31 2.81 -14.51
CA LYS A 53 6.73 3.15 -14.74
C LYS A 53 7.08 4.48 -14.10
N PHE A 54 6.18 5.46 -14.14
CA PHE A 54 6.34 6.74 -13.45
C PHE A 54 6.54 6.57 -11.94
N PHE A 55 5.67 5.81 -11.26
CA PHE A 55 5.80 5.59 -9.82
C PHE A 55 7.09 4.85 -9.45
N ARG A 56 7.51 3.87 -10.27
CA ARG A 56 8.80 3.17 -10.07
C ARG A 56 9.98 4.13 -10.11
N ASP A 57 9.99 5.08 -11.04
CA ASP A 57 11.06 6.09 -11.13
C ASP A 57 11.03 7.06 -9.95
N CYS A 58 9.87 7.23 -9.31
CA CYS A 58 9.72 7.98 -8.06
C CYS A 58 10.06 7.13 -6.82
N GLY A 59 10.50 5.88 -6.98
CA GLY A 59 10.77 4.95 -5.87
C GLY A 59 9.52 4.41 -5.17
N ARG A 60 8.35 4.49 -5.81
CA ARG A 60 7.07 4.03 -5.28
C ARG A 60 6.57 2.81 -6.07
N PHE A 61 5.93 1.86 -5.39
CA PHE A 61 5.53 0.58 -5.99
C PHE A 61 4.03 0.26 -5.82
N PRO A 62 3.11 1.17 -6.22
CA PRO A 62 1.69 0.89 -6.14
C PRO A 62 1.30 -0.27 -7.06
N THR A 63 0.33 -1.07 -6.64
CA THR A 63 -0.25 -2.14 -7.45
C THR A 63 -1.12 -1.56 -8.57
N GLN A 64 -1.29 -2.32 -9.65
CA GLN A 64 -2.17 -1.89 -10.74
C GLN A 64 -3.61 -1.67 -10.26
N LYS A 65 -4.07 -2.46 -9.28
CA LYS A 65 -5.40 -2.30 -8.68
C LYS A 65 -5.54 -0.95 -7.98
N GLU A 66 -4.58 -0.57 -7.15
CA GLU A 66 -4.57 0.72 -6.44
C GLU A 66 -4.54 1.91 -7.42
N ILE A 67 -3.68 1.83 -8.45
CA ILE A 67 -3.62 2.83 -9.52
C ILE A 67 -4.98 2.93 -10.20
N ASN A 68 -5.60 1.80 -10.57
CA ASN A 68 -6.89 1.80 -11.23
C ASN A 68 -7.99 2.41 -10.35
N THR A 69 -8.03 2.05 -9.06
CA THR A 69 -8.99 2.59 -8.10
C THR A 69 -8.80 4.10 -7.92
N ALA A 70 -7.56 4.58 -7.74
CA ALA A 70 -7.27 6.01 -7.61
C ALA A 70 -7.67 6.80 -8.87
N THR A 71 -7.33 6.29 -10.05
CA THR A 71 -7.68 6.91 -11.33
C THR A 71 -9.20 6.97 -11.54
N THR A 72 -9.93 5.89 -11.24
CA THR A 72 -11.39 5.87 -11.32
C THR A 72 -12.03 6.85 -10.34
N LEU A 73 -11.55 6.94 -9.10
CA LEU A 73 -12.04 7.91 -8.11
C LEU A 73 -11.77 9.36 -8.53
N LEU A 74 -10.64 9.62 -9.19
CA LEU A 74 -10.27 10.95 -9.65
C LEU A 74 -11.12 11.42 -10.84
N LEU A 75 -11.27 10.55 -11.84
CA LEU A 75 -11.95 10.87 -13.09
C LEU A 75 -13.47 10.77 -12.99
N GLN A 76 -13.99 10.08 -11.95
CA GLN A 76 -15.41 9.78 -11.80
C GLN A 76 -16.01 9.08 -13.04
N ASP A 77 -15.15 8.42 -13.82
CA ASP A 77 -15.45 7.94 -15.17
C ASP A 77 -15.41 6.40 -15.22
N SER A 78 -16.37 5.81 -15.94
CA SER A 78 -16.77 4.41 -15.80
C SER A 78 -16.13 3.43 -16.79
N GLY A 79 -15.27 3.88 -17.71
CA GLY A 79 -14.74 2.90 -18.68
C GLY A 79 -13.74 3.34 -19.76
N VAL A 80 -13.26 4.59 -19.80
CA VAL A 80 -12.35 5.01 -20.87
C VAL A 80 -10.94 4.42 -20.63
N ARG A 81 -10.41 3.71 -21.63
CA ARG A 81 -9.10 3.02 -21.54
C ARG A 81 -7.91 3.89 -21.93
N ASN A 82 -8.14 4.92 -22.76
CA ASN A 82 -7.11 5.83 -23.26
C ASN A 82 -7.35 7.20 -22.65
N ILE A 83 -6.84 7.41 -21.44
CA ILE A 83 -6.94 8.69 -20.74
C ILE A 83 -5.53 9.25 -20.65
N SER A 84 -5.32 10.39 -21.30
CA SER A 84 -4.14 11.19 -21.05
C SER A 84 -4.31 11.95 -19.74
N LEU A 85 -3.28 11.88 -18.90
CA LEU A 85 -3.27 12.46 -17.57
C LEU A 85 -2.35 13.67 -17.54
N ASN A 86 -2.90 14.77 -17.07
CA ASN A 86 -2.17 15.99 -16.79
C ASN A 86 -1.34 15.86 -15.50
N LYS A 87 -0.30 16.68 -15.37
CA LYS A 87 0.55 16.77 -14.16
C LYS A 87 -0.27 16.80 -12.86
N ASN A 88 -1.28 17.66 -12.80
CA ASN A 88 -2.12 17.83 -11.62
C ASN A 88 -2.90 16.55 -11.28
N GLN A 89 -3.38 15.81 -12.29
CA GLN A 89 -4.10 14.56 -12.09
C GLN A 89 -3.16 13.46 -11.58
N VAL A 90 -1.94 13.40 -12.11
CA VAL A 90 -0.92 12.45 -11.65
C VAL A 90 -0.52 12.72 -10.20
N VAL A 91 -0.32 13.99 -9.84
CA VAL A 91 -0.04 14.41 -8.46
C VAL A 91 -1.22 14.10 -7.54
N GLU A 92 -2.47 14.28 -8.00
CA GLU A 92 -3.65 13.88 -7.23
C GLU A 92 -3.77 12.36 -7.06
N ILE A 93 -3.43 11.56 -8.09
CA ILE A 93 -3.35 10.10 -7.98
C ILE A 93 -2.27 9.74 -6.94
N ALA A 94 -1.10 10.36 -7.02
CA ALA A 94 -0.02 10.16 -6.06
C ALA A 94 -0.47 10.53 -4.64
N PHE A 95 -1.26 11.59 -4.48
CA PHE A 95 -1.84 12.01 -3.20
C PHE A 95 -2.84 11.00 -2.65
N MET A 96 -3.67 10.39 -3.51
CA MET A 96 -4.64 9.35 -3.09
C MET A 96 -3.94 8.04 -2.70
N LEU A 97 -2.82 7.73 -3.35
CA LEU A 97 -2.00 6.56 -3.03
C LEU A 97 -1.20 6.82 -1.74
N TYR A 98 -0.48 7.93 -1.63
CA TYR A 98 0.40 8.21 -0.49
C TYR A 98 -0.05 9.50 0.22
N PRO A 99 -1.19 9.46 0.93
CA PRO A 99 -1.66 10.64 1.65
C PRO A 99 -0.83 10.89 2.91
N PRO A 100 -0.70 12.15 3.35
CA PRO A 100 -0.13 12.45 4.65
C PRO A 100 -0.99 11.83 5.76
N VAL A 101 -0.35 11.30 6.80
CA VAL A 101 -0.99 10.48 7.86
C VAL A 101 -2.18 11.20 8.53
N GLY A 102 -2.04 12.51 8.79
CA GLY A 102 -3.05 13.35 9.42
C GLY A 102 -4.36 13.49 8.62
N LEU A 103 -4.36 13.12 7.33
CA LEU A 103 -5.53 13.23 6.47
C LEU A 103 -6.58 12.15 6.72
N LYS A 104 -6.20 11.04 7.38
CA LYS A 104 -7.07 9.89 7.70
C LYS A 104 -7.92 9.44 6.50
N LEU A 105 -7.34 9.41 5.30
CA LEU A 105 -8.03 8.86 4.13
C LEU A 105 -8.11 7.34 4.28
N ILE A 106 -9.29 6.84 4.68
CA ILE A 106 -9.60 5.41 4.59
C ILE A 106 -10.04 5.13 3.15
N THR A 107 -9.11 5.23 2.21
CA THR A 107 -9.38 4.97 0.79
C THR A 107 -9.04 3.54 0.40
N ALA A 108 -9.84 2.96 -0.48
CA ALA A 108 -9.53 1.66 -1.10
C ALA A 108 -8.25 1.70 -1.96
N ALA A 109 -7.77 2.89 -2.31
CA ALA A 109 -6.54 3.12 -3.06
C ALA A 109 -5.29 3.35 -2.19
N ALA A 110 -5.44 3.64 -0.89
CA ALA A 110 -4.28 3.77 -0.01
C ALA A 110 -3.60 2.39 0.15
N PRO A 111 -2.28 2.30 -0.01
CA PRO A 111 -1.50 1.10 0.22
C PRO A 111 -1.81 0.55 1.60
N ARG A 112 -2.18 -0.72 1.64
CA ARG A 112 -2.36 -1.47 2.89
C ARG A 112 -1.12 -2.29 3.11
N SER A 113 -0.59 -2.23 4.34
CA SER A 113 0.47 -3.13 4.76
C SER A 113 -0.05 -4.57 4.60
N THR A 114 0.67 -5.35 3.81
CA THR A 114 0.43 -6.78 3.64
C THR A 114 1.72 -7.52 3.96
N TRP A 115 1.63 -8.81 4.28
CA TRP A 115 2.83 -9.64 4.50
C TRP A 115 3.80 -9.64 3.30
N VAL A 116 3.28 -9.38 2.08
CA VAL A 116 4.06 -9.31 0.83
C VAL A 116 4.60 -7.90 0.55
N LYS A 117 3.89 -6.86 0.98
CA LYS A 117 4.29 -5.45 0.89
C LYS A 117 4.10 -4.79 2.25
N PRO A 118 5.06 -4.98 3.17
CA PRO A 118 4.94 -4.39 4.49
C PRO A 118 5.11 -2.87 4.38
N ILE A 119 4.30 -2.13 5.10
CA ILE A 119 4.54 -0.69 5.33
C ILE A 119 5.16 -0.59 6.71
N VAL A 120 6.40 -0.12 6.79
CA VAL A 120 7.17 0.05 8.04
C VAL A 120 7.32 1.56 8.24
N ASP A 121 6.82 2.08 9.37
CA ASP A 121 6.86 3.51 9.70
C ASP A 121 6.31 4.45 8.61
N GLY A 122 5.32 3.97 7.83
CA GLY A 122 4.70 4.72 6.74
C GLY A 122 5.43 4.62 5.39
N GLU A 123 6.59 3.97 5.35
CA GLU A 123 7.34 3.71 4.12
C GLU A 123 7.08 2.30 3.56
N ASP A 124 6.97 2.19 2.24
CA ASP A 124 6.82 0.91 1.55
C ASP A 124 8.15 0.15 1.55
N SER A 125 8.24 -0.86 2.41
CA SER A 125 9.43 -1.69 2.56
C SER A 125 9.65 -2.66 1.39
N TYR A 126 8.72 -2.75 0.43
CA TYR A 126 8.93 -3.50 -0.81
C TYR A 126 10.14 -2.99 -1.62
N MET A 127 10.54 -1.73 -1.43
CA MET A 127 11.74 -1.19 -2.03
C MET A 127 13.00 -1.99 -1.67
N TYR A 128 13.09 -2.53 -0.45
CA TYR A 128 14.21 -3.38 -0.05
C TYR A 128 14.25 -4.67 -0.87
N LEU A 129 13.10 -5.27 -1.16
CA LEU A 129 12.98 -6.47 -2.00
C LEU A 129 13.33 -6.15 -3.46
N ALA A 130 12.76 -5.07 -4.00
CA ALA A 130 12.96 -4.66 -5.38
C ALA A 130 14.42 -4.26 -5.68
N ARG A 131 15.11 -3.67 -4.70
CA ARG A 131 16.51 -3.23 -4.83
C ARG A 131 17.54 -4.25 -4.33
N GLY A 132 17.10 -5.36 -3.72
CA GLY A 132 18.00 -6.36 -3.13
C GLY A 132 18.85 -5.77 -1.99
N HIS A 133 18.24 -5.01 -1.08
CA HIS A 133 18.95 -4.32 -0.01
C HIS A 133 19.55 -5.32 1.00
N PRO A 134 20.78 -5.10 1.51
CA PRO A 134 21.48 -6.04 2.39
C PRO A 134 20.79 -6.33 3.73
N VAL A 135 19.83 -5.49 4.12
CA VAL A 135 18.94 -5.74 5.28
C VAL A 135 18.11 -7.01 5.06
N LEU A 136 17.78 -7.34 3.81
CA LEU A 136 17.08 -8.57 3.47
C LEU A 136 18.08 -9.72 3.33
N LYS A 137 18.19 -10.52 4.39
CA LYS A 137 18.92 -11.78 4.34
C LYS A 137 18.02 -12.85 3.73
N SER A 138 18.57 -13.65 2.83
CA SER A 138 17.88 -14.84 2.33
C SER A 138 17.48 -15.73 3.52
N ALA A 139 16.20 -16.05 3.63
CA ALA A 139 15.73 -16.94 4.68
C ALA A 139 16.29 -18.36 4.46
N ASP A 140 16.85 -18.98 5.49
CA ASP A 140 17.19 -20.40 5.44
C ASP A 140 15.90 -21.22 5.56
N ILE A 141 15.50 -21.81 4.43
CA ILE A 141 14.27 -22.61 4.32
C ILE A 141 14.28 -23.78 5.30
N ARG A 142 15.46 -24.31 5.67
CA ARG A 142 15.56 -25.40 6.65
C ARG A 142 15.15 -24.95 8.05
N ILE A 143 15.56 -23.74 8.45
CA ILE A 143 15.20 -23.16 9.74
C ILE A 143 13.69 -22.88 9.78
N ALA A 144 13.16 -22.25 8.74
CA ALA A 144 11.72 -21.99 8.62
C ALA A 144 10.90 -23.29 8.61
N GLY A 145 11.34 -24.29 7.86
CA GLY A 145 10.70 -25.61 7.80
C GLY A 145 10.74 -26.35 9.14
N ALA A 146 11.86 -26.29 9.86
CA ALA A 146 11.98 -26.88 11.19
C ALA A 146 11.03 -26.22 12.20
N LEU A 147 10.91 -24.89 12.15
CA LEU A 147 9.99 -24.12 12.99
C LEU A 147 8.52 -24.50 12.72
N VAL A 148 8.12 -24.56 11.44
CA VAL A 148 6.76 -24.96 11.04
C VAL A 148 6.48 -26.40 11.48
N ALA A 149 7.43 -27.32 11.27
CA ALA A 149 7.28 -28.71 11.70
C ALA A 149 7.20 -28.86 13.22
N ALA A 150 7.91 -28.03 14.00
CA ALA A 150 7.78 -27.98 15.45
C ALA A 150 6.41 -27.46 15.89
N SER A 151 5.94 -26.35 15.29
CA SER A 151 4.63 -25.76 15.55
C SER A 151 3.47 -26.73 15.26
N ILE A 152 3.51 -27.44 14.13
CA ILE A 152 2.51 -28.46 13.77
C ILE A 152 2.50 -29.60 14.79
N ARG A 153 3.68 -30.08 15.22
CA ARG A 153 3.79 -31.15 16.22
C ARG A 153 3.22 -30.72 17.57
N GLU A 154 3.50 -29.50 17.99
CA GLU A 154 2.97 -28.94 19.24
C GLU A 154 1.44 -28.83 19.19
N ARG A 155 0.88 -28.34 18.08
CA ARG A 155 -0.57 -28.27 17.87
C ARG A 155 -1.23 -29.64 17.95
N LYS A 156 -0.69 -30.64 17.25
CA LYS A 156 -1.22 -32.02 17.28
C LYS A 156 -1.19 -32.61 18.68
N LYS A 157 -0.11 -32.38 19.45
CA LYS A 157 -0.05 -32.82 20.85
C LYS A 157 -1.10 -32.14 21.72
N LYS A 158 -1.34 -30.84 21.55
CA LYS A 158 -2.39 -30.12 22.28
C LYS A 158 -3.79 -30.61 21.91
N GLU A 159 -4.03 -30.91 20.64
CA GLU A 159 -5.29 -31.49 20.16
C GLU A 159 -5.51 -32.88 20.80
N GLN A 160 -4.50 -33.74 20.81
CA GLN A 160 -4.55 -35.07 21.45
C GLN A 160 -4.78 -34.99 22.97
N MET A 161 -4.04 -34.14 23.68
CA MET A 161 -4.25 -33.95 25.13
C MET A 161 -5.65 -33.42 25.46
N LYS A 162 -6.25 -32.65 24.55
CA LYS A 162 -7.61 -32.13 24.71
C LYS A 162 -8.66 -33.23 24.47
N GLU A 163 -8.44 -34.11 23.48
CA GLU A 163 -9.28 -35.28 23.24
C GLU A 163 -9.20 -36.29 24.39
N GLU A 164 -8.00 -36.59 24.88
CA GLU A 164 -7.78 -37.47 26.03
C GLU A 164 -8.41 -36.90 27.32
N GLY A 165 -8.29 -35.59 27.55
CA GLY A 165 -8.94 -34.93 28.68
C GLY A 165 -10.47 -34.89 28.59
N LEU A 166 -11.05 -34.93 27.38
CA LEU A 166 -12.50 -35.01 27.18
C LEU A 166 -13.03 -36.43 27.47
N ASN A 167 -12.31 -37.46 27.00
CA ASN A 167 -12.68 -38.86 27.20
C ASN A 167 -12.63 -39.28 28.69
N VAL A 168 -11.67 -38.76 29.46
CA VAL A 168 -11.58 -39.04 30.91
C VAL A 168 -12.77 -38.42 31.68
N LEU A 169 -13.35 -37.32 31.20
CA LEU A 169 -14.55 -36.72 31.78
C LEU A 169 -15.82 -37.50 31.43
N GLU A 170 -15.91 -38.08 30.23
CA GLU A 170 -17.04 -38.95 29.83
C GLU A 170 -17.03 -40.33 30.51
N GLU A 171 -15.88 -40.85 30.93
CA GLU A 171 -15.78 -42.11 31.70
C GLU A 171 -16.03 -41.94 33.21
N SER A 172 -16.19 -40.70 33.69
CA SER A 172 -16.36 -40.38 35.11
C SER A 172 -17.80 -40.04 35.53
N ASP A 173 -18.75 -39.99 34.57
CA ASP A 173 -20.20 -39.84 34.77
C ASP A 173 -20.93 -41.18 34.58
#